data_AF-A0A641AP37-F1
#
_entry.id   AF-A0A641AP37-F1
#
_cell.length_a   1.000
_cell.length_b   1.000
_cell.length_c   1.000
_cell.angle_alpha   90.00
_cell.angle_beta   90.00
_cell.angle_gamma   90.00
#
_symmetry.space_group_name_H-M   'P 1'
#
loop_
_entity.id
_entity.type
_entity.pdbx_description
1 polymer ?
#
loop_
_entity_poly.entity_id
_entity_poly.type
_entity_poly.pdbx_seq_one_letter_code
_entity_poly.pdbx_strand_id
1 'polypeptide(L)'
;MSVRELSIEQVQRWVVSFLILAVASFPLGALTAVSRTIDREGRHSDAVLLVCVMAALGTLALAAIRLVHRRPPASPWLVLGLVPALLAALVAL
;
A
#
# COMPACT_ATOMS: atom_id res chain seq x y z
N MET A 1 -19.17 6.45 27.29
CA MET A 1 -17.71 6.51 27.11
C MET A 1 -17.21 7.79 27.73
N SER A 2 -16.17 7.73 28.56
CA SER A 2 -15.54 8.94 29.11
C SER A 2 -14.68 9.63 28.04
N VAL A 3 -14.43 10.94 28.18
CA VAL A 3 -13.60 11.73 27.22
C VAL A 3 -12.20 11.10 27.01
N ARG A 4 -11.65 10.43 28.03
CA ARG A 4 -10.36 9.72 27.93
C ARG A 4 -10.42 8.50 27.00
N GLU A 5 -11.52 7.75 27.01
CA GLU A 5 -11.67 6.54 26.18
C GLU A 5 -11.73 6.88 24.69
N LEU A 6 -12.44 7.96 24.34
CA LEU A 6 -12.52 8.46 22.96
C LEU A 6 -11.14 8.91 22.44
N SER A 7 -10.34 9.53 23.30
CA SER A 7 -8.96 9.94 22.97
C SER A 7 -8.05 8.73 22.70
N ILE A 8 -8.14 7.68 23.53
CA ILE A 8 -7.35 6.45 23.35
C ILE A 8 -7.73 5.73 22.06
N GLU A 9 -9.03 5.57 21.77
CA GLU A 9 -9.49 4.93 20.53
C GLU A 9 -8.97 5.68 19.29
N GLN A 10 -8.96 7.01 19.33
CA GLN A 10 -8.43 7.83 18.23
C GLN A 10 -6.93 7.61 18.02
N VAL A 11 -6.14 7.62 19.10
CA VAL A 11 -4.69 7.34 19.02
C VAL A 11 -4.45 5.94 18.47
N GLN A 12 -5.17 4.94 18.97
CA GLN A 12 -5.03 3.55 18.53
C GLN A 12 -5.30 3.39 17.03
N ARG A 13 -6.35 4.04 16.49
CA ARG A 13 -6.63 4.01 15.05
C ARG A 13 -5.48 4.60 14.23
N TRP A 14 -4.87 5.69 14.69
CA TRP A 14 -3.70 6.27 14.03
C TRP A 14 -2.49 5.35 14.10
N VAL A 15 -2.19 4.80 15.27
CA VAL A 15 -1.07 3.85 15.46
C VAL A 15 -1.21 2.64 14.54
N VAL A 16 -2.38 2.01 14.48
CA VAL A 16 -2.62 0.86 13.60
C VAL A 16 -2.50 1.25 12.13
N SER A 17 -2.96 2.45 11.75
CA SER A 17 -2.84 2.93 10.37
C SER A 17 -1.38 3.17 9.95
N PHE A 18 -0.56 3.74 10.84
CA PHE A 18 0.87 3.88 10.63
C PHE A 18 1.57 2.51 10.56
N LEU A 19 1.15 1.57 11.40
CA LEU A 19 1.70 0.20 11.37
C LEU A 19 1.39 -0.49 10.04
N ILE A 20 0.15 -0.41 9.54
CA ILE A 20 -0.23 -0.93 8.23
C ILE A 20 0.64 -0.30 7.14
N LEU A 21 0.79 1.02 7.17
CA LEU A 21 1.59 1.74 6.18
C LEU A 21 3.06 1.33 6.22
N ALA A 22 3.67 1.23 7.41
CA ALA A 22 5.06 0.83 7.57
C ALA A 22 5.29 -0.62 7.08
N VAL A 23 4.42 -1.55 7.48
CA VAL A 23 4.49 -2.95 7.07
C VAL A 23 4.29 -3.11 5.56
N ALA A 24 3.37 -2.36 4.97
CA ALA A 24 3.15 -2.38 3.52
C ALA A 24 4.29 -1.72 2.75
N SER A 25 4.93 -0.68 3.29
CA SER A 25 5.99 0.06 2.58
C SER A 25 7.21 -0.80 2.27
N PHE A 26 7.56 -1.73 3.17
CA PHE A 26 8.71 -2.61 3.00
C PHE A 26 8.63 -3.51 1.75
N PRO A 27 7.59 -4.35 1.56
CA PRO A 27 7.45 -5.16 0.35
C PRO A 27 7.24 -4.32 -0.90
N LEU A 28 6.58 -3.15 -0.84
CA LEU A 28 6.43 -2.27 -2.01
C LEU A 28 7.79 -1.76 -2.50
N GLY A 29 8.67 -1.36 -1.58
CA GLY A 29 10.05 -0.98 -1.91
C GLY A 29 10.86 -2.14 -2.48
N ALA A 30 10.75 -3.33 -1.88
CA ALA A 30 11.42 -4.53 -2.38
C ALA A 30 10.94 -4.92 -3.78
N LEU A 31 9.63 -4.91 -4.03
CA LEU A 31 9.04 -5.22 -5.34
C LEU A 31 9.51 -4.24 -6.42
N THR A 32 9.66 -2.96 -6.10
CA THR A 32 10.20 -1.96 -7.03
C THR A 32 11.63 -2.31 -7.46
N ALA A 33 12.50 -2.66 -6.50
CA ALA A 33 13.88 -3.03 -6.78
C ALA A 33 13.96 -4.33 -7.61
N VAL A 34 13.17 -5.36 -7.24
CA VAL A 34 13.15 -6.64 -7.93
C VAL A 34 12.60 -6.52 -9.35
N SER A 35 11.50 -5.76 -9.53
CA SER A 35 10.91 -5.51 -10.86
C SER A 35 11.94 -4.91 -11.81
N ARG A 36 12.73 -3.93 -11.35
CA ARG A 36 13.77 -3.29 -12.16
C ARG A 36 14.89 -4.24 -12.56
N THR A 37 15.28 -5.14 -11.67
CA THR A 37 16.32 -6.13 -11.94
C THR A 37 15.84 -7.15 -12.98
N ILE A 38 14.62 -7.67 -12.81
CA ILE A 38 14.00 -8.64 -13.73
C ILE A 38 13.80 -8.03 -15.12
N ASP A 39 13.39 -6.77 -15.20
CA ASP A 39 13.22 -6.08 -16.48
C ASP A 39 14.56 -5.96 -17.24
N ARG A 40 15.63 -5.58 -16.53
CA ARG A 40 17.00 -5.52 -17.08
C ARG A 40 17.54 -6.87 -17.56
N GLU A 41 17.06 -7.97 -16.98
CA GLU A 41 17.38 -9.34 -17.42
C GLU A 41 16.59 -9.76 -18.68
N GLY A 42 15.79 -8.87 -19.26
CA GLY A 42 14.99 -9.12 -20.46
C GLY A 42 13.65 -9.80 -20.18
N ARG A 43 13.24 -9.92 -18.91
CA ARG A 43 12.02 -10.58 -18.47
C ARG A 43 10.88 -9.59 -18.21
N HIS A 44 10.60 -8.73 -19.20
CA HIS A 44 9.65 -7.62 -19.08
C HIS A 44 8.26 -8.04 -18.57
N SER A 45 7.75 -9.19 -19.02
CA SER A 45 6.44 -9.70 -18.58
C SER A 45 6.38 -9.99 -17.08
N ASP A 46 7.47 -10.51 -16.51
CA ASP A 46 7.56 -10.83 -15.08
C ASP A 46 7.69 -9.55 -14.25
N ALA A 47 8.40 -8.54 -14.76
CA ALA A 47 8.49 -7.22 -14.15
C ALA A 47 7.10 -6.54 -14.08
N VAL A 48 6.35 -6.56 -15.18
CA VAL A 48 4.97 -6.03 -15.23
C VAL A 48 4.07 -6.78 -14.23
N LEU A 49 4.20 -8.11 -14.12
CA LEU A 49 3.45 -8.89 -13.12
C LEU A 49 3.72 -8.40 -11.69
N LEU A 50 4.97 -8.11 -11.34
CA LEU A 50 5.32 -7.58 -10.01
C LEU A 50 4.74 -6.19 -9.76
N VAL A 51 4.66 -5.34 -10.79
CA VAL A 51 3.97 -4.05 -10.68
C VAL A 51 2.47 -4.23 -10.42
N CYS A 52 1.83 -5.22 -11.05
CA CYS A 52 0.43 -5.56 -10.77
C CYS A 52 0.24 -6.07 -9.33
N VAL A 53 1.14 -6.92 -8.83
CA VAL A 53 1.12 -7.37 -7.43
C VAL A 53 1.30 -6.20 -6.47
N MET A 54 2.18 -5.27 -6.79
CA MET A 54 2.40 -4.06 -6.01
C MET A 54 1.16 -3.16 -5.97
N ALA A 55 0.44 -3.02 -7.09
CA ALA A 55 -0.84 -2.33 -7.15
C ALA A 55 -1.88 -2.98 -6.21
N ALA A 56 -1.96 -4.31 -6.21
CA ALA A 56 -2.85 -5.05 -5.31
C ALA A 56 -2.47 -4.83 -3.84
N LEU A 57 -1.18 -4.88 -3.48
CA LEU A 57 -0.73 -4.65 -2.11
C LEU A 57 -1.03 -3.23 -1.62
N GLY A 58 -0.71 -2.20 -2.43
CA GLY A 58 -0.95 -0.81 -2.04
C GLY A 58 -2.45 -0.50 -1.89
N THR A 59 -3.30 -1.05 -2.76
CA THR A 59 -4.76 -0.92 -2.66
C THR A 59 -5.33 -1.62 -1.43
N LEU A 60 -4.86 -2.84 -1.12
CA LEU A 60 -5.25 -3.57 0.09
C LEU A 60 -4.81 -2.85 1.37
N ALA A 61 -3.61 -2.29 1.40
CA ALA A 61 -3.13 -1.51 2.55
C ALA A 61 -4.03 -0.29 2.81
N LEU A 62 -4.42 0.44 1.76
CA LEU A 62 -5.32 1.58 1.89
C LEU A 62 -6.74 1.17 2.28
N ALA A 63 -7.24 0.03 1.77
CA ALA A 63 -8.51 -0.53 2.19
C ALA A 63 -8.50 -0.90 3.69
N ALA A 64 -7.41 -1.48 4.18
CA ALA A 64 -7.23 -1.81 5.60
C ALA A 64 -7.22 -0.54 6.48
N ILE A 65 -6.51 0.53 6.07
CA ILE A 65 -6.52 1.82 6.78
C ILE A 65 -7.92 2.41 6.85
N ARG A 66 -8.72 2.30 5.77
CA ARG A 66 -10.12 2.74 5.78
C ARG A 66 -10.98 1.96 6.76
N LEU A 67 -10.79 0.64 6.83
CA LEU A 67 -11.49 -0.23 7.76
C LEU A 67 -11.19 0.16 9.22
N VAL A 68 -9.94 0.48 9.54
CA VAL A 68 -9.52 0.98 10.87
C VAL A 68 -10.26 2.27 11.25
N HIS A 69 -10.53 3.14 10.27
CA HIS A 69 -11.27 4.38 10.48
C HIS A 69 -12.80 4.22 10.39
N ARG A 70 -13.30 2.98 10.34
CA ARG A 70 -14.73 2.65 10.14
C ARG A 70 -15.34 3.33 8.91
N ARG A 71 -14.54 3.48 7.84
CA ARG A 71 -14.98 3.97 6.53
C ARG A 71 -15.20 2.78 5.58
N PRO A 72 -16.10 2.89 4.60
CA PRO A 72 -16.31 1.81 3.63
C PRO A 72 -15.00 1.51 2.88
N PRO A 73 -14.61 0.22 2.76
CA PRO A 73 -13.33 -0.15 2.14
C PRO A 73 -13.34 0.13 0.63
N ALA A 74 -14.44 -0.14 -0.06
CA ALA A 74 -14.64 0.19 -1.47
C ALA A 74 -14.95 1.70 -1.61
N SER A 75 -13.93 2.48 -1.97
CA SER A 75 -14.03 3.92 -2.17
C SER A 75 -13.22 4.33 -3.41
N PRO A 76 -13.64 5.36 -4.18
CA PRO A 76 -12.86 5.87 -5.32
C PRO A 76 -11.41 6.22 -4.95
N TRP A 77 -11.20 6.61 -3.70
CA TRP A 77 -9.88 6.88 -3.16
C TRP A 77 -8.96 5.66 -3.05
N LEU A 78 -9.44 4.43 -3.26
CA LEU A 78 -8.57 3.25 -3.35
C LEU A 78 -7.56 3.37 -4.49
N VAL A 79 -7.84 4.19 -5.51
CA VAL A 79 -6.90 4.52 -6.60
C VAL A 79 -5.58 5.10 -6.05
N LEU A 80 -5.59 5.75 -4.88
CA LEU A 80 -4.34 6.21 -4.25
C LEU A 80 -3.42 5.05 -3.82
N GLY A 81 -3.97 3.86 -3.59
CA GLY A 81 -3.17 2.66 -3.34
C GLY A 81 -2.37 2.19 -4.55
N LEU A 82 -2.67 2.70 -5.75
CA LEU A 82 -1.93 2.42 -6.98
C LEU A 82 -0.68 3.30 -7.13
N VAL A 83 -0.54 4.37 -6.34
CA VAL A 83 0.61 5.29 -6.40
C VAL A 83 1.96 4.56 -6.40
N PRO A 84 2.28 3.63 -5.48
CA PRO A 84 3.55 2.91 -5.51
C PRO A 84 3.75 2.11 -6.81
N ALA A 85 2.69 1.50 -7.34
CA ALA A 85 2.73 0.77 -8.60
C ALA A 85 3.04 1.68 -9.79
N LEU A 86 2.39 2.83 -9.86
CA LEU A 86 2.62 3.84 -10.90
C LEU A 86 4.05 4.40 -10.82
N LEU A 87 4.56 4.64 -9.61
CA LEU A 87 5.92 5.14 -9.40
C LEU A 87 6.97 4.11 -9.82
N ALA A 88 6.79 2.83 -9.51
CA ALA A 88 7.72 1.82 -10.03
C ALA A 88 7.57 1.65 -11.53
N ALA A 89 6.35 1.69 -12.09
CA ALA A 89 6.19 1.64 -13.54
C ALA A 89 6.92 2.77 -14.26
N LEU A 90 7.02 3.94 -13.62
CA LEU A 90 7.74 5.09 -14.17
C LEU A 90 9.27 4.98 -14.03
N VAL A 91 9.78 4.27 -13.02
CA VAL A 91 11.21 4.28 -12.64
C VAL A 91 11.92 2.93 -12.89
N ALA A 92 11.17 1.84 -12.94
CA ALA A 92 11.66 0.47 -12.96
C ALA A 92 11.37 -0.30 -14.27
N LEU A 93 10.37 0.12 -15.04
CA LEU A 93 10.07 -0.32 -16.41
C LEU A 93 10.53 0.78 -17.39
#